data_AF-A0AAU6ZDX1-F1
#
_entry.id   AF-A0AAU6ZDX1-F1
#
_cell.length_a   1.000
_cell.length_b   1.000
_cell.length_c   1.000
_cell.angle_alpha   90.00
_cell.angle_beta   90.00
_cell.angle_gamma   90.00
#
_symmetry.space_group_name_H-M   'P 1'
#
loop_
_entity.id
_entity.type
_entity.pdbx_description
1 polymer ?
#
loop_
_entity_poly.entity_id
_entity_poly.type
_entity_poly.pdbx_seq_one_letter_code
_entity_poly.pdbx_strand_id
1 'polypeptide(L)'
;MTLNETIARLRAAHLMVRDAKEWDELSMNLWAAYDANDEELIEQLRSPFLQSWRTVTRYVLRDTFDAAGITVGEPTHPWGIATLSAKGTSCEPLLCRTEGFQLLTFAEILSSYSDSLEPLFTAAGQADR
;
A
#
# COMPACT_ATOMS: atom_id res chain seq x y z
N MET A 1 6.44 8.94 16.67
CA MET A 1 6.98 8.27 15.48
C MET A 1 6.98 9.28 14.35
N THR A 2 8.00 9.33 13.51
CA THR A 2 8.04 10.27 12.37
C THR A 2 7.52 9.61 11.09
N LEU A 3 7.21 10.43 10.08
CA LEU A 3 6.85 9.92 8.75
C LEU A 3 7.95 9.02 8.17
N ASN A 4 9.21 9.46 8.25
CA ASN A 4 10.36 8.70 7.75
C ASN A 4 10.54 7.35 8.46
N GLU A 5 10.38 7.30 9.79
CA GLU A 5 10.41 6.04 10.54
C GLU A 5 9.30 5.08 10.12
N THR A 6 8.11 5.63 9.87
CA THR A 6 6.93 4.87 9.41
C THR A 6 7.17 4.27 8.03
N ILE A 7 7.67 5.07 7.09
CA ILE A 7 8.00 4.63 5.73
C ILE A 7 9.08 3.56 5.76
N ALA A 8 10.13 3.73 6.58
CA ALA A 8 11.19 2.75 6.72
C ALA A 8 10.68 1.39 7.23
N ARG A 9 9.82 1.41 8.25
CA ARG A 9 9.18 0.18 8.79
C ARG A 9 8.24 -0.45 7.78
N LEU A 10 7.47 0.35 7.05
CA LEU A 10 6.59 -0.11 5.99
C LEU A 10 7.36 -0.85 4.89
N ARG A 11 8.45 -0.24 4.41
CA ARG A 11 9.34 -0.84 3.43
C ARG A 11 9.92 -2.16 3.95
N ALA A 12 10.45 -2.16 5.17
CA ALA A 12 11.04 -3.37 5.77
C ALA A 12 10.01 -4.51 5.87
N ALA A 13 8.79 -4.22 6.32
CA ALA A 13 7.75 -5.23 6.48
C ALA A 13 7.35 -5.89 5.15
N HIS A 14 7.21 -5.11 4.07
CA HIS A 14 6.89 -5.69 2.75
C HIS A 14 8.07 -6.47 2.15
N LEU A 15 9.31 -6.04 2.43
CA LEU A 15 10.53 -6.74 2.02
C LEU A 15 10.78 -8.06 2.78
N MET A 16 10.16 -8.26 3.94
CA MET A 16 10.17 -9.55 4.62
C MET A 16 9.30 -10.61 3.94
N VAL A 17 8.30 -10.17 3.15
CA VAL A 17 7.37 -11.07 2.46
C VAL A 17 7.87 -11.44 1.08
N ARG A 18 8.37 -10.45 0.32
CA ARG A 18 8.96 -10.60 -1.01
C ARG A 18 9.97 -9.50 -1.25
N ASP A 19 11.02 -9.78 -2.01
CA ASP A 19 11.94 -8.72 -2.42
C ASP A 19 11.29 -7.75 -3.42
N ALA A 20 11.95 -6.62 -3.68
CA ALA A 20 11.41 -5.60 -4.58
C ALA A 20 11.21 -6.10 -6.01
N LYS A 21 12.10 -6.98 -6.51
CA LYS A 21 12.02 -7.52 -7.86
C LYS A 21 10.84 -8.48 -8.00
N GLU A 22 10.61 -9.33 -7.00
CA GLU A 22 9.45 -10.22 -6.96
C GLU A 22 8.14 -9.42 -6.93
N TRP A 23 8.09 -8.31 -6.18
CA TRP A 23 6.93 -7.41 -6.21
C TRP A 23 6.69 -6.80 -7.60
N ASP A 24 7.76 -6.30 -8.23
CA ASP A 24 7.68 -5.71 -9.57
C ASP A 24 7.24 -6.74 -10.61
N GLU A 25 7.78 -7.96 -10.54
CA GLU A 25 7.38 -9.07 -11.42
C GLU A 25 5.91 -9.45 -11.26
N LEU A 26 5.37 -9.48 -10.03
CA LEU A 26 3.95 -9.73 -9.80
C LEU A 26 3.07 -8.61 -10.39
N SER A 27 3.44 -7.35 -10.19
CA SER A 27 2.74 -6.21 -10.80
C SER A 27 2.76 -6.30 -12.34
N MET A 28 3.92 -6.61 -12.93
CA MET A 28 4.06 -6.76 -14.38
C MET A 28 3.26 -7.94 -14.93
N ASN A 29 3.34 -9.11 -14.29
CA ASN A 29 2.62 -10.31 -14.73
C ASN A 29 1.11 -10.12 -14.65
N LEU A 30 0.61 -9.51 -13.57
CA LEU A 30 -0.82 -9.23 -13.43
C LEU A 30 -1.27 -8.17 -14.44
N TRP A 31 -0.44 -7.16 -14.72
CA TRP A 31 -0.73 -6.18 -15.76
C TRP A 31 -0.75 -6.81 -17.16
N ALA A 32 0.20 -7.69 -17.48
CA ALA A 32 0.21 -8.42 -18.75
C ALA A 32 -1.02 -9.33 -18.91
N ALA A 33 -1.50 -9.95 -17.83
CA ALA A 33 -2.73 -10.73 -17.85
C ALA A 33 -3.96 -9.86 -18.17
N TYR A 34 -4.02 -8.64 -17.63
CA TYR A 34 -5.05 -7.66 -18.01
C TYR A 34 -4.97 -7.25 -19.49
N ASP A 35 -3.78 -6.95 -19.99
CA ASP A 35 -3.58 -6.56 -21.39
C ASP A 35 -3.96 -7.69 -22.37
N ALA A 36 -3.69 -8.95 -21.99
CA ALA A 36 -4.07 -10.14 -22.74
C ALA A 36 -5.54 -10.56 -22.55
N ASN A 37 -6.28 -9.93 -21.64
CA ASN A 37 -7.63 -10.30 -21.20
C ASN A 37 -7.73 -11.79 -20.76
N ASP A 38 -6.71 -12.27 -20.05
CA ASP A 38 -6.64 -13.63 -19.50
C ASP A 38 -7.32 -13.69 -18.13
N GLU A 39 -8.64 -13.93 -18.13
CA GLU A 39 -9.47 -13.92 -16.92
C GLU A 39 -9.02 -14.93 -15.86
N GLU A 40 -8.57 -16.12 -16.28
CA GLU A 40 -8.10 -17.16 -15.37
C GLU A 40 -6.82 -16.70 -14.67
N LEU A 41 -5.85 -16.19 -15.42
CA LEU A 41 -4.59 -15.70 -14.85
C LEU A 41 -4.82 -14.45 -13.98
N ILE A 42 -5.73 -13.57 -14.37
CA ILE A 42 -6.15 -12.42 -13.54
C ILE A 42 -6.69 -12.91 -12.20
N GLU A 43 -7.60 -13.89 -12.18
CA GLU A 43 -8.16 -14.43 -10.93
C GLU A 43 -7.07 -15.04 -10.04
N GLN A 44 -6.18 -15.84 -10.65
CA GLN A 44 -5.08 -16.51 -9.95
C GLN A 44 -4.08 -15.53 -9.34
N LEU A 45 -3.73 -14.44 -10.05
CA LEU A 45 -2.70 -13.49 -9.61
C LEU A 45 -3.25 -12.39 -8.72
N ARG A 46 -4.46 -11.88 -8.99
CA ARG A 46 -5.01 -10.69 -8.34
C ARG A 46 -5.25 -10.90 -6.85
N SER A 47 -5.92 -12.00 -6.48
CA SER A 47 -6.32 -12.22 -5.09
C SER A 47 -5.10 -12.35 -4.16
N PRO A 48 -4.08 -13.19 -4.48
CA PRO A 48 -2.86 -13.27 -3.68
C PRO A 48 -2.07 -11.96 -3.64
N PHE A 49 -2.00 -11.23 -4.76
CA PHE A 49 -1.32 -9.93 -4.82
C PHE A 49 -1.95 -8.92 -3.86
N LEU A 50 -3.27 -8.72 -3.94
CA LEU A 50 -4.00 -7.81 -3.05
C LEU A 50 -3.92 -8.24 -1.59
N GLN A 51 -4.12 -9.54 -1.31
CA GLN A 51 -4.09 -10.07 0.05
C GLN A 51 -2.72 -9.87 0.70
N SER A 52 -1.63 -10.02 -0.05
CA SER A 52 -0.27 -9.87 0.49
C SER A 52 -0.04 -8.44 1.01
N TRP A 53 -0.38 -7.42 0.23
CA TRP A 53 -0.27 -6.02 0.64
C TRP A 53 -1.20 -5.69 1.83
N ARG A 54 -2.48 -6.08 1.74
CA ARG A 54 -3.48 -5.83 2.78
C ARG A 54 -3.10 -6.45 4.12
N THR A 55 -2.58 -7.68 4.10
CA THR A 55 -2.21 -8.43 5.30
C THR A 55 -1.02 -7.79 6.00
N VAL A 56 0.01 -7.39 5.26
CA VAL A 56 1.18 -6.71 5.84
C VAL A 56 0.74 -5.39 6.50
N THR A 57 -0.01 -4.56 5.79
CA THR A 57 -0.50 -3.30 6.35
C THR A 57 -1.37 -3.49 7.59
N ARG A 58 -2.30 -4.45 7.56
CA ARG A 58 -3.27 -4.62 8.64
C ARG A 58 -2.73 -5.34 9.86
N TYR A 59 -1.86 -6.33 9.69
CA TYR A 59 -1.44 -7.20 10.78
C TYR A 59 0.01 -7.01 11.19
N VAL A 60 0.91 -6.72 10.24
CA VAL A 60 2.34 -6.53 10.54
C VAL A 60 2.61 -5.08 10.94
N LEU A 61 1.96 -4.12 10.27
CA LEU A 61 2.20 -2.69 10.49
C LEU A 61 1.21 -2.03 11.44
N ARG A 62 0.28 -2.78 12.05
CA ARG A 62 -0.74 -2.21 12.94
C ARG A 62 -0.17 -1.37 14.07
N ASP A 63 0.73 -1.96 14.86
CA ASP A 63 1.36 -1.27 16.00
C ASP A 63 2.19 -0.06 15.55
N THR A 64 2.74 -0.13 14.33
CA THR A 64 3.44 0.99 13.70
C THR A 64 2.46 2.13 13.44
N PHE A 65 1.34 1.89 12.75
CA PHE A 65 0.32 2.92 12.51
C PHE A 65 -0.32 3.43 13.80
N ASP A 66 -0.64 2.55 14.76
CA ASP A 66 -1.21 2.95 16.06
C ASP A 66 -0.24 3.88 16.83
N ALA A 67 1.07 3.61 16.80
CA ALA A 67 2.10 4.48 17.39
C ALA A 67 2.25 5.84 16.68
N ALA A 68 1.82 5.95 15.41
CA ALA A 68 1.68 7.20 14.67
C ALA A 68 0.32 7.90 14.89
N GLY A 69 -0.58 7.31 15.68
CA GLY A 69 -1.95 7.82 15.83
C GLY A 69 -2.80 7.68 14.57
N ILE A 70 -2.46 6.70 13.71
CA ILE A 70 -3.17 6.39 12.47
C ILE A 70 -3.95 5.10 12.66
N THR A 71 -5.25 5.13 12.38
CA THR A 71 -6.09 3.94 12.39
C THR A 71 -6.09 3.28 11.02
N VAL A 72 -6.08 1.95 10.98
CA VAL A 72 -6.13 1.14 9.75
C VAL A 72 -7.49 0.47 9.62
N GLY A 73 -8.21 0.77 8.54
CA GLY A 73 -9.50 0.19 8.18
C GLY A 73 -9.43 -0.62 6.89
N GLU A 74 -10.54 -1.29 6.55
CA GLU A 74 -10.68 -1.99 5.27
C GLU A 74 -10.56 -1.01 4.09
N PRO A 75 -9.93 -1.42 2.97
CA PRO A 75 -9.92 -0.61 1.76
C PRO A 75 -11.31 -0.54 1.13
N THR A 76 -11.64 0.63 0.60
CA THR A 76 -12.87 0.92 -0.14
C THR A 76 -12.70 0.73 -1.64
N HIS A 77 -11.53 1.08 -2.19
CA HIS A 77 -11.19 0.89 -3.59
C HIS A 77 -10.77 -0.56 -3.86
N PRO A 78 -11.10 -1.13 -5.04
CA PRO A 78 -10.71 -2.50 -5.39
C PRO A 78 -9.19 -2.76 -5.34
N TRP A 79 -8.39 -1.72 -5.56
CA TRP A 79 -6.91 -1.73 -5.47
C TRP A 79 -6.35 -1.01 -4.25
N GLY A 80 -7.22 -0.63 -3.32
CA GLY A 80 -6.81 -0.07 -2.05
C GLY A 80 -6.10 -1.08 -1.18
N ILE A 81 -5.04 -0.61 -0.51
CA ILE A 81 -4.31 -1.39 0.48
C ILE A 81 -5.03 -1.35 1.83
N ALA A 82 -5.39 -0.15 2.31
CA ALA A 82 -6.17 0.05 3.53
C ALA A 82 -6.69 1.49 3.59
N THR A 83 -7.83 1.71 4.24
CA THR A 83 -8.22 3.07 4.63
C THR A 83 -7.37 3.50 5.82
N LEU A 84 -6.58 4.55 5.68
CA LEU A 84 -5.76 5.10 6.75
C LEU A 84 -6.37 6.42 7.21
N SER A 85 -6.55 6.58 8.52
CA SER A 85 -7.22 7.77 9.06
C SER A 85 -6.52 8.33 10.30
N ALA A 86 -6.47 9.65 10.41
CA ALA A 86 -6.00 10.38 11.58
C ALA A 86 -6.73 11.71 11.72
N LYS A 87 -7.28 11.99 12.91
CA LYS A 87 -7.96 13.25 13.27
C LYS A 87 -8.94 13.80 12.22
N GLY A 88 -9.76 12.94 11.63
CA GLY A 88 -10.78 13.32 10.64
C GLY A 88 -10.27 13.41 9.20
N THR A 89 -8.97 13.27 8.96
CA THR A 89 -8.39 13.07 7.63
C THR A 89 -8.33 11.58 7.33
N SER A 90 -8.66 11.18 6.10
CA SER A 90 -8.53 9.81 5.62
C SER A 90 -7.95 9.77 4.23
N CYS A 91 -7.17 8.74 3.94
CA CYS A 91 -6.61 8.46 2.63
C CYS A 91 -6.57 6.96 2.39
N GLU A 92 -6.34 6.57 1.14
CA GLU A 92 -6.20 5.18 0.77
C GLU A 92 -5.06 5.02 -0.24
N PRO A 93 -3.90 4.49 0.17
CA PRO A 93 -2.83 4.18 -0.79
C PRO A 93 -3.28 3.06 -1.72
N LEU A 94 -3.00 3.24 -3.02
CA LEU A 94 -3.45 2.38 -4.10
C LEU A 94 -2.28 1.60 -4.71
N LEU A 95 -2.57 0.39 -5.18
CA LEU A 95 -1.63 -0.46 -5.91
C LEU A 95 -1.60 -0.17 -7.42
N CYS A 96 -2.43 0.78 -7.88
CA CYS A 96 -2.54 1.17 -9.28
C CYS A 96 -2.54 2.69 -9.43
N ARG A 97 -2.21 3.17 -10.64
CA ARG A 97 -2.45 4.55 -11.03
C ARG A 97 -3.96 4.81 -11.09
N THR A 98 -4.38 5.96 -10.59
CA THR A 98 -5.76 6.44 -10.71
C THR A 98 -6.13 6.72 -12.17
N GLU A 99 -5.14 7.17 -12.96
CA GLU A 99 -5.26 7.41 -14.39
C GLU A 99 -4.72 6.19 -15.15
N GLY A 100 -5.61 5.46 -15.83
CA GLY A 100 -5.20 4.41 -16.78
C GLY A 100 -5.00 2.99 -16.23
N PHE A 101 -5.43 2.69 -14.99
CA PHE A 101 -5.46 1.34 -14.41
C PHE A 101 -4.13 0.56 -14.50
N GLN A 102 -2.99 1.24 -14.51
CA GLN A 102 -1.68 0.57 -14.54
C GLN A 102 -1.25 0.19 -13.12
N LEU A 103 -0.78 -1.04 -12.91
CA LEU A 103 -0.20 -1.46 -11.63
C LEU A 103 1.15 -0.80 -11.40
N LEU A 104 1.37 -0.40 -10.15
CA LEU A 104 2.59 0.26 -9.71
C LEU A 104 3.70 -0.75 -9.40
N THR A 105 4.94 -0.34 -9.65
CA THR A 105 6.14 -1.01 -9.10
C THR A 105 6.20 -0.85 -7.58
N PHE A 106 7.00 -1.69 -6.91
CA PHE A 106 7.23 -1.60 -5.48
C PHE A 106 7.67 -0.20 -5.03
N ALA A 107 8.61 0.40 -5.77
CA ALA A 107 9.07 1.76 -5.46
C ALA A 107 7.96 2.81 -5.60
N GLU A 108 7.14 2.70 -6.65
CA GLU A 108 6.00 3.61 -6.85
C GLU A 108 4.90 3.42 -5.80
N ILE A 109 4.63 2.17 -5.38
CA ILE A 109 3.68 1.88 -4.29
C ILE A 109 4.16 2.54 -3.00
N LEU A 110 5.45 2.42 -2.67
CA LEU A 110 6.02 3.08 -1.49
C LEU A 110 5.92 4.61 -1.57
N SER A 111 6.12 5.19 -2.75
CA SER A 111 5.93 6.63 -2.98
C SER A 111 4.48 7.03 -2.76
N SER A 112 3.53 6.31 -3.37
CA SER A 112 2.09 6.55 -3.18
C SER A 112 1.67 6.42 -1.71
N TYR A 113 2.28 5.48 -0.99
CA TYR A 113 2.07 5.31 0.44
C TYR A 113 2.58 6.53 1.23
N SER A 114 3.78 7.02 0.91
CA SER A 114 4.36 8.23 1.51
C SER A 114 3.46 9.44 1.30
N ASP A 115 3.03 9.67 0.05
CA ASP A 115 2.15 10.78 -0.33
C ASP A 115 0.81 10.71 0.40
N SER A 116 0.30 9.49 0.63
CA SER A 116 -0.93 9.26 1.41
C SER A 116 -0.75 9.55 2.90
N LEU A 117 0.42 9.21 3.47
CA LEU A 117 0.68 9.37 4.90
C LEU A 117 0.99 10.81 5.30
N GLU A 118 1.63 11.60 4.44
CA GLU A 118 2.07 12.97 4.76
C GLU A 118 0.93 13.87 5.30
N PRO A 119 -0.27 13.92 4.69
CA PRO A 119 -1.40 14.64 5.25
C PRO A 119 -1.86 14.12 6.61
N LEU A 120 -1.75 12.80 6.86
CA LEU A 120 -2.14 12.20 8.14
C LEU A 120 -1.16 12.57 9.25
N PHE A 121 0.13 12.59 8.98
CA PHE A 121 1.15 13.05 9.94
C PHE A 121 1.00 14.55 10.24
N THR A 122 0.66 15.35 9.23
CA THR A 122 0.32 16.76 9.40
C THR A 122 -0.90 16.93 10.30
N ALA A 123 -1.99 16.19 10.05
CA ALA A 123 -3.19 16.20 10.88
C ALA A 123 -2.94 15.68 12.31
N ALA A 124 -2.09 14.66 12.46
CA ALA A 124 -1.69 14.10 13.75
C ALA A 124 -0.87 15.08 14.60
N GLY A 125 -0.36 16.18 14.01
CA GLY A 125 0.53 17.14 14.69
C GLY A 125 1.94 16.58 14.86
N GLN A 126 2.35 15.70 13.94
CA GLN A 126 3.62 14.98 13.93
C GLN A 126 4.48 15.28 12.69
N ALA A 127 4.09 16.27 11.87
CA ALA A 127 4.93 16.82 10.81
C ALA A 127 6.07 17.63 11.44
N ASP A 128 7.26 17.05 11.49
CA ASP A 128 8.54 17.66 11.88
C ASP A 128 8.61 18.32 13.27
N ARG A 129 8.79 17.48 14.29
CA ARG A 129 9.64 17.82 15.44
C ARG A 129 10.85 16.89 15.49
#